data_AF-A0A1F7NCS8-F1
#
_entry.id   AF-A0A1F7NCS8-F1
#
_cell.length_a   1.000
_cell.length_b   1.000
_cell.length_c   1.000
_cell.angle_alpha   90.00
_cell.angle_beta   90.00
_cell.angle_gamma   90.00
#
_symmetry.space_group_name_H-M   'P 1'
#
loop_
_entity.id
_entity.type
_entity.pdbx_description
1 polymer ?
#
loop_
_entity_poly.entity_id
_entity_poly.type
_entity_poly.pdbx_seq_one_letter_code
_entity_poly.pdbx_strand_id
1 'polypeptide(L)'
;MSAWLVLVVRLPSQPSSLRVRAWRRLRTLGAVALKNSVWVLPCSPESYEQLQWLDQEVQRDGGEATLLKVDRVENMAPEALRRLFNDTRDHDYRGLAERYRGLLHALERRGARRAPGRPADEASRLARELERVRRIDFFDAPGRREVERLREAVELRLRPAAPAPAPPAPLGALRGRRWVTRPRPHVDRIASAWLIKRFVDPDAEFLFAPADALPADAIPFDVVGAELGHAGEDCTFETLLRRGGLADRRLAALAEIVHAADLRDDKYQREEARGLDVALRGLLAVTTDDHEVLATGLRLFDGLYATLGGAR
;
A
#
# COMPACT_ATOMS: atom_id res chain seq x y z
N MET A 1 -19.39 -15.74 -35.31
CA MET A 1 -19.26 -14.38 -35.88
C MET A 1 -20.34 -13.53 -35.24
N SER A 2 -19.99 -12.38 -34.65
CA SER A 2 -20.97 -11.52 -34.00
C SER A 2 -21.72 -10.72 -35.07
N ALA A 3 -23.04 -10.94 -35.17
CA ALA A 3 -23.90 -10.12 -36.01
C ALA A 3 -23.91 -8.66 -35.53
N TRP A 4 -24.38 -7.76 -36.39
CA TRP A 4 -24.49 -6.33 -36.14
C TRP A 4 -25.95 -5.91 -36.19
N LEU A 5 -26.26 -4.87 -35.43
CA LEU A 5 -27.51 -4.14 -35.54
C LEU A 5 -27.24 -2.82 -36.24
N VAL A 6 -27.97 -2.58 -37.33
CA VAL A 6 -27.90 -1.33 -38.09
C VAL A 6 -29.24 -0.64 -37.98
N LEU A 7 -29.23 0.59 -37.47
CA LEU A 7 -30.41 1.44 -37.40
C LEU A 7 -30.29 2.56 -38.42
N VAL A 8 -31.22 2.60 -39.36
CA VAL A 8 -31.39 3.73 -40.28
C VAL A 8 -32.48 4.62 -39.70
N VAL A 9 -32.15 5.87 -39.38
CA VAL A 9 -33.08 6.83 -38.76
C VAL A 9 -33.27 8.05 -39.65
N ARG A 10 -34.52 8.40 -39.89
CA ARG A 10 -34.95 9.65 -40.51
C ARG A 10 -35.92 10.35 -39.55
N LEU A 11 -35.62 11.60 -39.23
CA LEU A 11 -36.45 12.43 -38.35
C LEU A 11 -36.79 13.74 -39.08
N PRO A 12 -37.91 14.40 -38.72
CA PRO A 12 -38.26 15.71 -39.23
C PRO A 12 -37.11 16.72 -39.11
N SER A 13 -36.98 17.62 -40.08
CA SER A 13 -35.93 18.65 -40.09
C SER A 13 -36.15 19.70 -38.99
N GLN A 14 -37.39 19.87 -38.55
CA GLN A 14 -37.79 20.73 -37.43
C GLN A 14 -38.82 20.03 -36.52
N PRO A 15 -38.75 20.25 -35.20
CA PRO A 15 -37.71 20.98 -34.49
C PRO A 15 -36.39 20.18 -34.39
N SER A 16 -35.24 20.87 -34.33
CA SER A 16 -33.92 20.23 -34.26
C SER A 16 -33.70 19.39 -32.99
N SER A 17 -34.49 19.65 -31.93
CA SER A 17 -34.45 18.94 -30.65
C SER A 17 -34.70 17.43 -30.79
N LEU A 18 -35.56 17.00 -31.71
CA LEU A 18 -35.86 15.59 -31.95
C LEU A 18 -34.62 14.82 -32.41
N ARG A 19 -33.94 15.37 -33.43
CA ARG A 19 -32.68 14.79 -33.96
C ARG A 19 -31.58 14.77 -32.91
N VAL A 20 -31.46 15.83 -32.12
CA VAL A 20 -30.47 15.91 -31.04
C VAL A 20 -30.76 14.87 -29.95
N ARG A 21 -32.03 14.65 -29.58
CA ARG A 21 -32.43 13.65 -28.59
C ARG A 21 -32.09 12.24 -29.06
N ALA A 22 -32.48 11.87 -30.27
CA ALA A 22 -32.17 10.57 -30.86
C ALA A 22 -30.65 10.34 -30.97
N TRP A 23 -29.91 11.34 -31.45
CA TRP A 23 -28.44 11.29 -31.52
C TRP A 23 -27.78 11.08 -30.15
N ARG A 24 -28.22 11.82 -29.10
CA ARG A 24 -27.71 11.64 -27.73
C ARG A 24 -28.03 10.25 -27.19
N ARG A 25 -29.22 9.74 -27.47
CA ARG A 25 -29.63 8.38 -27.04
C ARG A 25 -28.74 7.32 -27.70
N LEU A 26 -28.54 7.40 -29.01
CA LEU A 26 -27.65 6.50 -29.76
C LEU A 26 -26.21 6.54 -29.23
N ARG A 27 -25.67 7.72 -28.93
CA ARG A 27 -24.34 7.83 -28.30
C ARG A 27 -24.28 7.19 -26.92
N THR A 28 -25.34 7.30 -26.13
CA THR A 28 -25.42 6.70 -24.78
C THR A 28 -25.48 5.17 -24.86
N LEU A 29 -26.00 4.61 -25.95
CA LEU A 29 -25.98 3.18 -26.24
C LEU A 29 -24.64 2.68 -26.80
N GLY A 30 -23.68 3.58 -27.08
CA GLY A 30 -22.42 3.22 -27.74
C GLY A 30 -22.51 3.08 -29.25
N ALA A 31 -23.62 3.52 -29.86
CA ALA A 31 -23.79 3.41 -31.30
C ALA A 31 -22.83 4.33 -32.04
N VAL A 32 -22.31 3.85 -33.15
CA VAL A 32 -21.36 4.57 -34.00
C VAL A 32 -22.01 4.86 -35.34
N ALA A 33 -21.78 6.05 -35.89
CA ALA A 33 -22.34 6.43 -37.17
C ALA A 33 -21.47 5.88 -38.32
N LEU A 34 -22.06 5.08 -39.21
CA LEU A 34 -21.46 4.71 -40.49
C LEU A 34 -21.59 5.87 -41.50
N LYS A 35 -22.76 6.52 -41.49
CA LYS A 35 -23.13 7.70 -42.28
C LYS A 35 -24.16 8.53 -41.49
N ASN A 36 -24.52 9.73 -41.96
CA ASN A 36 -25.38 10.70 -41.25
C ASN A 36 -26.63 10.12 -40.56
N SER A 37 -27.28 9.14 -41.16
CA SER A 37 -28.52 8.52 -40.66
C SER A 37 -28.39 7.03 -40.35
N VAL A 38 -27.18 6.46 -40.48
CA VAL A 38 -26.96 5.01 -40.37
C VAL A 38 -26.05 4.75 -39.17
N TRP A 39 -26.61 4.09 -38.17
CA TRP A 39 -25.95 3.80 -36.90
C TRP A 39 -25.73 2.30 -36.76
N VAL A 40 -24.62 1.91 -36.15
CA VAL A 40 -24.25 0.51 -35.96
C VAL A 40 -23.92 0.22 -34.51
N LEU A 41 -24.32 -0.98 -34.06
CA LEU A 41 -24.04 -1.55 -32.75
C LEU A 41 -23.71 -3.06 -32.89
N PRO A 42 -22.87 -3.63 -32.02
CA PRO A 42 -22.78 -5.07 -31.89
C PRO A 42 -24.14 -5.68 -31.53
N CYS A 43 -24.50 -6.82 -32.12
CA CYS A 43 -25.75 -7.49 -31.80
C CYS A 43 -25.66 -8.14 -30.41
N SER A 44 -26.49 -7.67 -29.50
CA SER A 44 -26.77 -8.29 -28.21
C SER A 44 -28.28 -8.20 -27.93
N PRO A 45 -28.83 -9.05 -27.04
CA PRO A 45 -30.24 -8.94 -26.63
C PRO A 45 -30.57 -7.55 -26.08
N GLU A 46 -29.68 -6.98 -25.27
CA GLU A 46 -29.84 -5.64 -24.68
C GLU A 46 -29.85 -4.56 -25.76
N SER A 47 -28.84 -4.54 -26.65
CA SER A 47 -28.77 -3.55 -27.73
C SER A 47 -29.96 -3.66 -28.68
N TYR A 48 -30.45 -4.88 -28.94
CA TYR A 48 -31.64 -5.10 -29.76
C TYR A 48 -32.88 -4.48 -29.13
N GLU A 49 -33.14 -4.78 -27.86
CA GLU A 49 -34.27 -4.21 -27.13
C GLU A 49 -34.19 -2.67 -27.08
N GLN A 50 -33.02 -2.12 -26.77
CA GLN A 50 -32.82 -0.66 -26.70
C GLN A 50 -33.10 0.03 -28.05
N LEU A 51 -32.76 -0.59 -29.18
CA LEU A 51 -33.06 -0.05 -30.50
C LEU A 51 -34.53 -0.19 -30.88
N GLN A 52 -35.23 -1.24 -30.42
CA GLN A 52 -36.68 -1.36 -30.59
C GLN A 52 -37.44 -0.27 -29.83
N TRP A 53 -37.01 0.04 -28.60
CA TRP A 53 -37.56 1.17 -27.85
C TRP A 53 -37.32 2.51 -28.55
N LEU A 54 -36.12 2.70 -29.13
CA LEU A 54 -35.78 3.90 -29.88
C LEU A 54 -36.59 4.03 -31.18
N ASP A 55 -36.85 2.93 -31.90
CA ASP A 55 -37.73 2.91 -33.08
C ASP A 55 -39.13 3.42 -32.74
N GLN A 56 -39.74 2.92 -31.65
CA GLN A 56 -41.05 3.40 -31.18
C GLN A 56 -41.04 4.90 -30.83
N GLU A 57 -39.96 5.40 -30.22
CA GLU A 57 -39.80 6.83 -29.91
C GLU A 57 -39.73 7.66 -31.19
N VAL A 58 -38.91 7.24 -32.16
CA VAL A 58 -38.76 7.90 -33.46
C VAL A 58 -40.09 7.96 -34.21
N GLN A 59 -40.86 6.87 -34.23
CA GLN A 59 -42.18 6.84 -34.86
C GLN A 59 -43.18 7.78 -34.19
N ARG A 60 -43.19 7.84 -32.85
CA ARG A 60 -44.03 8.80 -32.09
C ARG A 60 -43.68 10.25 -32.39
N ASP A 61 -42.42 10.53 -32.68
CA ASP A 61 -41.93 11.85 -33.06
C ASP A 61 -42.19 12.19 -34.55
N GLY A 62 -42.91 11.34 -35.28
CA GLY A 62 -43.19 11.53 -36.72
C GLY A 62 -41.98 11.25 -37.62
N GLY A 63 -41.00 10.49 -37.13
CA GLY A 63 -39.88 9.97 -37.90
C GLY A 63 -40.10 8.54 -38.39
N GLU A 64 -39.11 8.05 -39.13
CA GLU A 64 -39.04 6.69 -39.64
C GLU A 64 -37.73 6.06 -39.17
N ALA A 65 -37.80 4.83 -38.66
CA ALA A 65 -36.63 4.04 -38.31
C ALA A 65 -36.72 2.65 -38.95
N THR A 66 -35.58 2.12 -39.36
CA THR A 66 -35.45 0.76 -39.92
C THR A 66 -34.33 0.06 -39.20
N LEU A 67 -34.67 -1.00 -38.46
CA LEU A 67 -33.72 -1.83 -37.73
C LEU A 67 -33.39 -3.08 -38.56
N LEU A 68 -32.12 -3.24 -38.89
CA LEU A 68 -31.58 -4.36 -39.65
C LEU A 68 -30.64 -5.17 -38.75
N LYS A 69 -30.78 -6.49 -38.76
CA LYS A 69 -29.79 -7.40 -38.20
C LYS A 69 -28.97 -7.97 -39.36
N VAL A 70 -27.68 -7.70 -39.37
CA VAL A 70 -26.79 -8.09 -40.49
C VAL A 70 -25.60 -8.88 -39.97
N ASP A 71 -25.22 -9.96 -40.66
CA ASP A 71 -24.06 -10.76 -40.25
C ASP A 71 -22.75 -10.06 -40.60
N ARG A 72 -22.73 -9.32 -41.70
CA ARG A 72 -21.56 -8.56 -42.17
C ARG A 72 -22.00 -7.32 -42.96
N VAL A 73 -21.08 -6.37 -43.08
CA VAL A 73 -21.19 -5.23 -44.00
C VAL A 73 -20.29 -5.54 -45.19
N GLU A 74 -20.87 -5.92 -46.34
CA GLU A 74 -20.14 -6.51 -47.47
C GLU A 74 -18.95 -5.67 -47.97
N ASN A 75 -19.08 -4.34 -47.93
CA ASN A 75 -18.05 -3.41 -48.39
C ASN A 75 -17.10 -2.93 -47.27
N MET A 76 -17.13 -3.54 -46.09
CA MET A 76 -16.25 -3.20 -44.97
C MET A 76 -15.65 -4.46 -44.36
N ALA A 77 -14.32 -4.48 -44.24
CA ALA A 77 -13.65 -5.52 -43.45
C ALA A 77 -14.13 -5.45 -41.98
N PRO A 78 -14.32 -6.60 -41.29
CA PRO A 78 -14.70 -6.63 -39.88
C PRO A 78 -13.79 -5.77 -38.98
N GLU A 79 -12.50 -5.70 -39.28
CA GLU A 79 -11.49 -4.91 -38.58
C GLU A 79 -11.66 -3.41 -38.83
N ALA A 80 -12.19 -3.00 -39.99
CA ALA A 80 -12.48 -1.60 -40.27
C ALA A 80 -13.66 -1.11 -39.42
N LEU A 81 -14.67 -1.96 -39.24
CA LEU A 81 -15.81 -1.65 -38.38
C LEU A 81 -15.38 -1.55 -36.91
N ARG A 82 -14.60 -2.51 -36.41
CA ARG A 82 -14.01 -2.44 -35.05
C ARG A 82 -13.16 -1.19 -34.85
N ARG A 83 -12.34 -0.83 -35.84
CA ARG A 83 -11.55 0.41 -35.81
C ARG A 83 -12.43 1.64 -35.66
N LEU A 84 -13.56 1.73 -36.35
CA LEU A 84 -14.49 2.85 -36.20
C LEU A 84 -15.04 2.99 -34.77
N PHE A 85 -15.34 1.87 -34.10
CA PHE A 85 -15.69 1.89 -32.68
C PHE A 85 -14.53 2.36 -31.82
N ASN A 86 -13.35 1.77 -31.98
CA ASN A 86 -12.16 2.13 -31.22
C ASN A 86 -11.80 3.61 -31.39
N ASP A 87 -11.79 4.15 -32.61
CA ASP A 87 -11.49 5.56 -32.89
C ASP A 87 -12.49 6.50 -32.18
N THR A 88 -13.77 6.12 -32.17
CA THR A 88 -14.81 6.90 -31.49
C THR A 88 -14.62 6.85 -29.96
N ARG A 89 -14.31 5.67 -29.40
CA ARG A 89 -14.06 5.51 -27.96
C ARG A 89 -12.75 6.17 -27.54
N ASP A 90 -11.71 6.10 -28.35
CA ASP A 90 -10.41 6.74 -28.13
C ASP A 90 -10.53 8.26 -28.07
N HIS A 91 -11.45 8.86 -28.82
CA HIS A 91 -11.76 10.29 -28.68
C HIS A 91 -12.32 10.61 -27.28
N ASP A 92 -13.26 9.81 -26.78
CA ASP A 92 -13.81 9.99 -25.42
C ASP A 92 -12.73 9.76 -24.35
N TYR A 93 -11.88 8.73 -24.52
CA TYR A 93 -10.75 8.47 -23.61
C TYR A 93 -9.71 9.59 -23.63
N ARG A 94 -9.43 10.21 -24.79
CA ARG A 94 -8.51 11.35 -24.88
C ARG A 94 -8.99 12.52 -24.05
N GLY A 95 -10.29 12.84 -24.10
CA GLY A 95 -10.88 13.88 -23.26
C GLY A 95 -10.81 13.57 -21.77
N LEU A 96 -11.00 12.31 -21.37
CA LEU A 96 -10.79 11.87 -19.99
C LEU A 96 -9.33 11.97 -19.57
N ALA A 97 -8.39 11.54 -20.43
CA ALA A 97 -6.96 11.59 -20.17
C ALA A 97 -6.48 13.02 -19.92
N GLU A 98 -6.89 13.98 -20.75
CA GLU A 98 -6.57 15.40 -20.57
C GLU A 98 -7.01 15.94 -19.21
N ARG A 99 -8.21 15.57 -18.77
CA ARG A 99 -8.75 15.99 -17.47
C ARG A 99 -8.02 15.32 -16.30
N TYR A 100 -7.71 14.03 -16.39
CA TYR A 100 -6.89 13.34 -15.39
C TYR A 100 -5.47 13.93 -15.31
N ARG A 101 -4.82 14.25 -16.45
CA ARG A 101 -3.52 14.94 -16.47
C ARG A 101 -3.60 16.30 -15.79
N GLY A 102 -4.64 17.09 -16.09
CA GLY A 102 -4.89 18.38 -15.43
C GLY A 102 -5.03 18.26 -13.91
N LEU A 103 -5.77 17.24 -13.44
CA LEU A 103 -5.92 16.96 -12.02
C LEU A 103 -4.60 16.52 -11.37
N LEU A 104 -3.85 15.63 -12.01
CA LEU A 104 -2.55 15.16 -11.52
C LEU A 104 -1.56 16.32 -11.37
N HIS A 105 -1.45 17.19 -12.38
CA HIS A 105 -0.63 18.39 -12.31
C HIS A 105 -1.06 19.38 -11.22
N ALA A 106 -2.37 19.49 -10.95
CA ALA A 106 -2.85 20.31 -9.84
C ALA A 106 -2.45 19.72 -8.47
N LEU A 107 -2.45 18.39 -8.33
CA LEU A 107 -2.00 17.68 -7.12
C LEU A 107 -0.49 17.80 -6.92
N GLU A 108 0.30 17.74 -7.99
CA GLU A 108 1.76 17.91 -7.96
C GLU A 108 2.14 19.33 -7.49
N ARG A 109 1.55 20.37 -8.09
CA ARG A 109 1.88 21.77 -7.77
C ARG A 109 1.49 22.21 -6.36
N ARG A 110 0.43 21.63 -5.79
CA ARG A 110 -0.04 22.03 -4.45
C ARG A 110 0.82 21.50 -3.31
N GLY A 111 1.71 20.53 -3.57
CA GLY A 111 2.38 19.78 -2.52
C GLY A 111 1.38 18.98 -1.68
N ALA A 112 1.81 17.94 -0.99
CA ALA A 112 0.94 17.01 -0.26
C ALA A 112 0.21 17.60 0.97
N ARG A 113 0.06 18.93 1.07
CA ARG A 113 -0.47 19.63 2.24
C ARG A 113 -1.38 20.81 1.85
N ARG A 114 -2.66 20.53 1.57
CA ARG A 114 -3.87 21.20 2.15
C ARG A 114 -5.11 21.17 1.23
N ALA A 115 -6.26 21.13 1.92
CA ALA A 115 -7.67 21.06 1.51
C ALA A 115 -8.20 19.68 1.06
N PRO A 116 -8.86 18.93 1.97
CA PRO A 116 -9.67 17.75 1.64
C PRO A 116 -10.93 18.16 0.84
N GLY A 117 -11.42 17.28 -0.03
CA GLY A 117 -12.72 17.40 -0.69
C GLY A 117 -12.62 17.60 -2.19
N ARG A 118 -12.32 18.82 -2.66
CA ARG A 118 -12.49 19.18 -4.08
C ARG A 118 -11.74 18.28 -5.09
N PRO A 119 -10.45 17.92 -4.89
CA PRO A 119 -9.74 17.04 -5.83
C PRO A 119 -10.21 15.58 -5.78
N ALA A 120 -10.61 15.08 -4.61
CA ALA A 120 -11.14 13.72 -4.45
C ALA A 120 -12.54 13.58 -5.05
N ASP A 121 -13.37 14.62 -4.93
CA ASP A 121 -14.68 14.71 -5.57
C ASP A 121 -14.53 14.73 -7.11
N GLU A 122 -13.56 15.48 -7.62
CA GLU A 122 -13.25 15.54 -9.05
C GLU A 122 -12.75 14.18 -9.57
N ALA A 123 -11.83 13.52 -8.86
CA ALA A 123 -11.38 12.17 -9.17
C ALA A 123 -12.55 11.17 -9.20
N SER A 124 -13.46 11.25 -8.23
CA SER A 124 -14.66 10.40 -8.16
C SER A 124 -15.63 10.68 -9.31
N ARG A 125 -15.76 11.94 -9.74
CA ARG A 125 -16.56 12.30 -10.94
C ARG A 125 -15.94 11.71 -12.21
N LEU A 126 -14.62 11.86 -12.39
CA LEU A 126 -13.90 11.29 -13.53
C LEU A 126 -13.98 9.76 -13.55
N ALA A 127 -13.88 9.10 -12.39
CA ALA A 127 -13.99 7.64 -12.30
C ALA A 127 -15.39 7.15 -12.72
N ARG A 128 -16.45 7.84 -12.30
CA ARG A 128 -17.82 7.54 -12.76
C ARG A 128 -18.00 7.77 -14.26
N GLU A 129 -17.34 8.77 -14.82
CA GLU A 129 -17.39 9.05 -16.25
C GLU A 129 -16.63 8.01 -17.07
N LEU A 130 -15.44 7.59 -16.61
CA LEU A 130 -14.69 6.46 -17.17
C LEU A 130 -15.55 5.20 -17.21
N GLU A 131 -16.26 4.88 -16.12
CA GLU A 131 -17.12 3.71 -16.07
C GLU A 131 -18.28 3.79 -17.09
N ARG A 132 -18.83 4.98 -17.33
CA ARG A 132 -19.84 5.16 -18.40
C ARG A 132 -19.25 4.88 -19.78
N VAL A 133 -18.04 5.36 -20.06
CA VAL A 133 -17.37 5.11 -21.36
C VAL A 133 -17.05 3.62 -21.51
N ARG A 134 -16.58 2.95 -20.45
CA ARG A 134 -16.28 1.51 -20.45
C ARG A 134 -17.50 0.64 -20.77
N ARG A 135 -18.70 0.99 -20.30
CA ARG A 135 -19.93 0.24 -20.60
C ARG A 135 -20.29 0.19 -22.08
N ILE A 136 -19.83 1.18 -22.84
CA ILE A 136 -20.09 1.30 -24.28
C ILE A 136 -18.82 1.06 -25.13
N ASP A 137 -17.72 0.65 -24.50
CA ASP A 137 -16.49 0.23 -25.16
C ASP A 137 -16.55 -1.28 -25.45
N PHE A 138 -17.13 -1.63 -26.59
CA PHE A 138 -17.36 -3.03 -26.96
C PHE A 138 -16.10 -3.77 -27.44
N PHE A 139 -15.01 -3.06 -27.72
CA PHE A 139 -13.82 -3.60 -28.40
C PHE A 139 -12.49 -3.21 -27.74
N ASP A 140 -12.55 -2.78 -26.47
CA ASP A 140 -11.40 -2.42 -25.64
C ASP A 140 -10.46 -1.42 -26.33
N ALA A 141 -10.98 -0.23 -26.62
CA ALA A 141 -10.24 0.79 -27.34
C ALA A 141 -8.92 1.13 -26.63
N PRO A 142 -7.80 1.24 -27.39
CA PRO A 142 -6.46 1.28 -26.81
C PRO A 142 -6.21 2.50 -25.90
N GLY A 143 -6.89 3.62 -26.14
CA GLY A 143 -6.82 4.84 -25.33
C GLY A 143 -7.23 4.62 -23.87
N ARG A 144 -8.01 3.58 -23.57
CA ARG A 144 -8.40 3.21 -22.20
C ARG A 144 -7.21 3.02 -21.27
N ARG A 145 -6.13 2.40 -21.76
CA ARG A 145 -4.92 2.08 -20.96
C ARG A 145 -4.25 3.32 -20.40
N GLU A 146 -4.27 4.43 -21.14
CA GLU A 146 -3.72 5.68 -20.65
C GLU A 146 -4.56 6.26 -19.52
N VAL A 147 -5.88 6.27 -19.67
CA VAL A 147 -6.80 6.79 -18.65
C VAL A 147 -6.72 5.97 -17.37
N GLU A 148 -6.62 4.64 -17.47
CA GLU A 148 -6.46 3.75 -16.30
C GLU A 148 -5.16 4.04 -15.55
N ARG A 149 -4.02 4.20 -16.25
CA ARG A 149 -2.75 4.59 -15.62
C ARG A 149 -2.82 5.95 -14.93
N LEU A 150 -3.43 6.94 -15.59
CA LEU A 150 -3.58 8.29 -15.01
C LEU A 150 -4.49 8.28 -13.78
N ARG A 151 -5.57 7.48 -13.81
CA ARG A 151 -6.46 7.28 -12.66
C ARG A 151 -5.69 6.69 -11.48
N GLU A 152 -4.92 5.63 -11.70
CA GLU A 152 -4.10 5.00 -10.65
C GLU A 152 -3.10 5.98 -10.04
N ALA A 153 -2.43 6.80 -10.87
CA ALA A 153 -1.51 7.82 -10.39
C ALA A 153 -2.21 8.88 -9.52
N VAL A 154 -3.39 9.34 -9.92
CA VAL A 154 -4.21 10.27 -9.12
C VAL A 154 -4.67 9.62 -7.82
N GLU A 155 -5.16 8.38 -7.87
CA GLU A 155 -5.59 7.62 -6.68
C GLU A 155 -4.43 7.46 -5.69
N LEU A 156 -3.23 7.09 -6.16
CA LEU A 156 -2.04 6.97 -5.32
C LEU A 156 -1.68 8.29 -4.64
N ARG A 157 -1.84 9.42 -5.33
CA ARG A 157 -1.54 10.74 -4.78
C ARG A 157 -2.59 11.23 -3.78
N LEU A 158 -3.84 10.81 -3.97
CA LEU A 158 -4.97 11.11 -3.08
C LEU A 158 -5.04 10.17 -1.89
N ARG A 159 -4.35 9.01 -1.92
CA ARG A 159 -4.29 8.11 -0.77
C ARG A 159 -3.81 8.91 0.44
N PRO A 160 -4.55 8.87 1.56
CA PRO A 160 -4.02 9.41 2.80
C PRO A 160 -2.69 8.71 3.09
N ALA A 161 -1.70 9.47 3.56
CA ALA A 161 -0.50 8.86 4.11
C ALA A 161 -0.96 7.82 5.13
N ALA A 162 -0.44 6.59 5.02
CA ALA A 162 -0.71 5.58 6.04
C ALA A 162 -0.43 6.21 7.41
N PRO A 163 -1.30 6.02 8.41
CA PRO A 163 -0.98 6.47 9.75
C PRO A 163 0.38 5.86 10.08
N ALA A 164 1.30 6.70 10.58
CA ALA A 164 2.54 6.19 11.13
C ALA A 164 2.17 5.10 12.16
N PRO A 165 2.91 3.97 12.22
CA PRO A 165 2.68 2.98 13.25
C PRO A 165 2.58 3.69 14.60
N ALA A 166 1.60 3.29 15.42
CA ALA A 166 1.42 3.87 16.73
C ALA A 166 2.76 3.83 17.47
N PRO A 167 3.11 4.89 18.22
CA PRO A 167 4.36 4.90 18.95
C PRO A 167 4.42 3.63 19.82
N PRO A 168 5.54 2.90 19.79
CA PRO A 168 5.69 1.67 20.54
C PRO A 168 5.41 1.92 22.02
N ALA A 169 4.77 0.96 22.70
CA ALA A 169 4.37 1.12 24.10
C ALA A 169 5.59 1.49 24.98
N PRO A 170 5.44 2.41 25.95
CA PRO A 170 6.50 2.71 26.91
C PRO A 170 6.96 1.44 27.64
N LEU A 171 8.26 1.31 27.94
CA LEU A 171 8.77 0.11 28.64
C LEU A 171 8.08 -0.14 29.98
N GLY A 172 7.63 0.90 30.69
CA GLY A 172 6.85 0.74 31.93
C GLY A 172 5.52 0.02 31.76
N ALA A 173 4.91 0.05 30.56
CA ALA A 173 3.69 -0.70 30.25
C ALA A 173 3.95 -2.20 30.01
N LEU A 174 5.22 -2.62 29.97
CA LEU A 174 5.65 -4.01 29.76
C LEU A 174 6.00 -4.72 31.08
N ARG A 175 5.79 -4.09 32.25
CA ARG A 175 6.04 -4.68 33.57
C ARG A 175 5.11 -5.86 33.87
N GLY A 176 5.60 -6.82 34.66
CA GLY A 176 4.88 -8.03 35.03
C GLY A 176 4.70 -9.02 33.87
N ARG A 177 5.57 -8.94 32.86
CA ARG A 177 5.51 -9.79 31.67
C ARG A 177 6.71 -10.73 31.63
N ARG A 178 6.53 -11.84 30.93
CA ARG A 178 7.63 -12.74 30.58
C ARG A 178 8.34 -12.21 29.35
N TRP A 179 9.64 -12.37 29.31
CA TRP A 179 10.54 -11.91 28.24
C TRP A 179 11.20 -13.11 27.61
N VAL A 180 11.34 -13.14 26.28
CA VAL A 180 11.93 -14.28 25.58
C VAL A 180 13.04 -13.86 24.65
N THR A 181 14.15 -14.60 24.66
CA THR A 181 15.22 -14.48 23.68
C THR A 181 15.70 -15.87 23.25
N ARG A 182 16.66 -15.94 22.33
CA ARG A 182 17.21 -17.22 21.85
C ARG A 182 18.07 -17.89 22.93
N PRO A 183 18.17 -19.24 22.94
CA PRO A 183 19.11 -19.97 23.77
C PRO A 183 20.55 -19.48 23.63
N ARG A 184 21.40 -19.82 24.61
CA ARG A 184 22.81 -19.43 24.65
C ARG A 184 22.98 -17.90 24.64
N PRO A 185 22.40 -17.16 25.62
CA PRO A 185 22.46 -15.70 25.64
C PRO A 185 23.91 -15.22 25.76
N HIS A 186 24.28 -14.25 24.93
CA HIS A 186 25.61 -13.64 24.94
C HIS A 186 25.52 -12.20 25.46
N VAL A 187 26.58 -11.41 25.32
CA VAL A 187 26.76 -10.07 25.91
C VAL A 187 25.50 -9.20 25.80
N ASP A 188 24.98 -8.89 24.61
CA ASP A 188 23.84 -7.97 24.46
C ASP A 188 22.54 -8.52 25.09
N ARG A 189 22.27 -9.83 24.96
CA ARG A 189 21.09 -10.48 25.58
C ARG A 189 21.13 -10.44 27.09
N ILE A 190 22.29 -10.73 27.67
CA ILE A 190 22.49 -10.70 29.12
C ILE A 190 22.42 -9.27 29.64
N ALA A 191 23.06 -8.32 28.94
CA ALA A 191 23.01 -6.90 29.28
C ALA A 191 21.58 -6.36 29.24
N SER A 192 20.85 -6.68 28.17
CA SER A 192 19.46 -6.26 27.96
C SER A 192 18.54 -6.83 29.04
N ALA A 193 18.68 -8.12 29.37
CA ALA A 193 17.95 -8.75 30.46
C ALA A 193 18.27 -8.12 31.83
N TRP A 194 19.55 -7.76 32.07
CA TRP A 194 19.95 -7.03 33.27
C TRP A 194 19.31 -5.65 33.35
N LEU A 195 19.32 -4.90 32.25
CA LEU A 195 18.70 -3.58 32.18
C LEU A 195 17.20 -3.65 32.43
N ILE A 196 16.52 -4.60 31.79
CA ILE A 196 15.09 -4.86 31.99
C ILE A 196 14.84 -5.14 33.47
N LYS A 197 15.55 -6.11 34.06
CA LYS A 197 15.32 -6.51 35.44
C LYS A 197 15.61 -5.40 36.45
N ARG A 198 16.60 -4.55 36.18
CA ARG A 198 17.03 -3.53 37.14
C ARG A 198 16.29 -2.20 37.03
N PHE A 199 15.91 -1.78 35.82
CA PHE A 199 15.36 -0.44 35.57
C PHE A 199 13.93 -0.46 35.01
N VAL A 200 13.48 -1.57 34.43
CA VAL A 200 12.15 -1.69 33.84
C VAL A 200 11.23 -2.47 34.76
N ASP A 201 11.55 -3.73 35.05
CA ASP A 201 10.67 -4.70 35.69
C ASP A 201 11.47 -5.65 36.63
N PRO A 202 11.52 -5.36 37.95
CA PRO A 202 12.21 -6.21 38.94
C PRO A 202 11.75 -7.67 38.96
N ASP A 203 10.49 -7.90 38.61
CA ASP A 203 9.86 -9.21 38.61
C ASP A 203 9.93 -9.90 37.24
N ALA A 204 10.71 -9.36 36.29
CA ALA A 204 10.86 -9.93 34.96
C ALA A 204 11.36 -11.38 34.99
N GLU A 205 10.59 -12.25 34.34
CA GLU A 205 10.93 -13.64 34.05
C GLU A 205 11.45 -13.76 32.62
N PHE A 206 12.55 -14.49 32.43
CA PHE A 206 13.19 -14.68 31.14
C PHE A 206 13.04 -16.13 30.68
N LEU A 207 12.66 -16.31 29.42
CA LEU A 207 12.52 -17.59 28.74
C LEU A 207 13.51 -17.66 27.58
N PHE A 208 13.90 -18.89 27.23
CA PHE A 208 14.78 -19.17 26.11
C PHE A 208 14.09 -20.08 25.10
N ALA A 209 13.86 -19.59 23.88
CA ALA A 209 13.18 -20.33 22.83
C ALA A 209 13.80 -20.02 21.45
N PRO A 210 13.84 -20.98 20.52
CA PRO A 210 14.32 -20.72 19.17
C PRO A 210 13.36 -19.75 18.45
N ALA A 211 13.87 -19.05 17.44
CA ALA A 211 13.16 -17.93 16.80
C ALA A 211 11.83 -18.33 16.13
N ASP A 212 11.66 -19.60 15.78
CA ASP A 212 10.47 -20.20 15.19
C ASP A 212 9.45 -20.73 16.21
N ALA A 213 9.78 -20.72 17.51
CA ALA A 213 8.93 -21.24 18.58
C ALA A 213 8.79 -20.28 19.77
N LEU A 214 8.73 -18.98 19.52
CA LEU A 214 8.57 -17.97 20.56
C LEU A 214 7.15 -18.03 21.19
N PRO A 215 7.02 -18.08 22.53
CA PRO A 215 5.72 -18.06 23.20
C PRO A 215 4.94 -16.77 22.92
N ALA A 216 3.65 -16.89 22.58
CA ALA A 216 2.81 -15.76 22.20
C ALA A 216 2.55 -14.75 23.34
N ASP A 217 2.70 -15.17 24.59
CA ASP A 217 2.47 -14.36 25.79
C ASP A 217 3.75 -13.76 26.39
N ALA A 218 4.92 -14.04 25.79
CA ALA A 218 6.21 -13.47 26.15
C ALA A 218 6.63 -12.35 25.18
N ILE A 219 7.36 -11.36 25.69
CA ILE A 219 7.86 -10.23 24.90
C ILE A 219 9.22 -10.63 24.31
N PRO A 220 9.35 -10.73 22.98
CA PRO A 220 10.61 -11.06 22.36
C PRO A 220 11.59 -9.89 22.41
N PHE A 221 12.84 -10.16 22.75
CA PHE A 221 13.94 -9.19 22.68
C PHE A 221 15.23 -9.84 22.16
N ASP A 222 16.04 -9.05 21.45
CA ASP A 222 17.22 -9.49 20.71
C ASP A 222 17.00 -10.76 19.87
N VAL A 223 15.90 -10.75 19.12
CA VAL A 223 15.59 -11.77 18.11
C VAL A 223 15.21 -11.07 16.81
N VAL A 224 15.48 -11.72 15.68
CA VAL A 224 15.22 -11.14 14.36
C VAL A 224 13.73 -10.80 14.22
N GLY A 225 13.43 -9.54 13.89
CA GLY A 225 12.07 -9.05 13.73
C GLY A 225 11.36 -8.65 15.04
N ALA A 226 12.00 -8.78 16.20
CA ALA A 226 11.45 -8.23 17.44
C ALA A 226 11.51 -6.70 17.45
N GLU A 227 10.50 -6.09 18.06
CA GLU A 227 10.42 -4.65 18.29
C GLU A 227 11.51 -4.14 19.26
N LEU A 228 12.02 -5.03 20.12
CA LEU A 228 13.09 -4.77 21.08
C LEU A 228 14.35 -5.56 20.69
N GLY A 229 14.91 -5.24 19.53
CA GLY A 229 16.16 -5.81 19.03
C GLY A 229 17.11 -4.69 18.55
N HIS A 230 18.03 -5.04 17.67
CA HIS A 230 18.91 -4.06 17.02
C HIS A 230 18.10 -3.07 16.17
N ALA A 231 18.46 -1.79 16.23
CA ALA A 231 17.78 -0.73 15.52
C ALA A 231 18.79 0.24 14.86
N GLY A 232 18.92 0.17 13.53
CA GLY A 232 19.93 0.95 12.83
C GLY A 232 21.34 0.49 13.22
N GLU A 233 22.11 1.38 13.84
CA GLU A 233 23.45 1.09 14.39
C GLU A 233 23.42 0.68 15.87
N ASP A 234 22.27 0.70 16.52
CA ASP A 234 22.17 0.42 17.96
C ASP A 234 22.00 -1.10 18.19
N CYS A 235 22.72 -1.64 19.18
CA CYS A 235 22.43 -2.96 19.73
C CYS A 235 21.12 -2.93 20.56
N THR A 236 20.65 -4.09 21.03
CA THR A 236 19.39 -4.19 21.78
C THR A 236 19.46 -3.40 23.10
N PHE A 237 20.59 -3.43 23.80
CA PHE A 237 20.78 -2.67 25.03
C PHE A 237 20.62 -1.16 24.80
N GLU A 238 21.24 -0.61 23.76
CA GLU A 238 21.09 0.80 23.36
C GLU A 238 19.65 1.14 22.98
N THR A 239 18.99 0.25 22.24
CA THR A 239 17.58 0.39 21.87
C THR A 239 16.70 0.48 23.11
N LEU A 240 16.94 -0.36 24.13
CA LEU A 240 16.21 -0.32 25.40
C LEU A 240 16.49 0.95 26.20
N LEU A 241 17.74 1.44 26.26
CA LEU A 241 18.08 2.71 26.92
C LEU A 241 17.32 3.89 26.31
N ARG A 242 17.33 3.99 24.97
CA ARG A 242 16.63 5.05 24.24
C ARG A 242 15.13 4.97 24.47
N ARG A 243 14.56 3.76 24.39
CA ARG A 243 13.11 3.54 24.58
C ARG A 243 12.66 3.76 26.02
N GLY A 244 13.51 3.49 26.99
CA GLY A 244 13.26 3.73 28.41
C GLY A 244 13.48 5.17 28.85
N GLY A 245 14.10 6.02 28.02
CA GLY A 245 14.51 7.37 28.42
C GLY A 245 15.51 7.38 29.58
N LEU A 246 16.34 6.33 29.68
CA LEU A 246 17.25 6.11 30.80
C LEU A 246 18.55 6.92 30.61
N ALA A 247 18.58 8.13 31.18
CA ALA A 247 19.68 9.07 31.06
C ALA A 247 20.71 8.96 32.22
N ASP A 248 21.35 7.79 32.34
CA ASP A 248 22.39 7.52 33.35
C ASP A 248 23.77 7.39 32.68
N ARG A 249 24.77 8.10 33.22
CA ARG A 249 26.14 8.13 32.66
C ARG A 249 26.84 6.76 32.68
N ARG A 250 26.57 5.95 33.70
CA ARG A 250 27.10 4.59 33.84
C ARG A 250 26.41 3.65 32.88
N LEU A 251 25.10 3.82 32.66
CA LEU A 251 24.37 3.10 31.60
C LEU A 251 24.91 3.45 30.20
N ALA A 252 25.25 4.72 29.95
CA ALA A 252 25.90 5.10 28.70
C ALA A 252 27.27 4.42 28.53
N ALA A 253 28.10 4.38 29.58
CA ALA A 253 29.38 3.67 29.54
C ALA A 253 29.21 2.15 29.31
N LEU A 254 28.21 1.53 29.95
CA LEU A 254 27.86 0.13 29.70
C LEU A 254 27.41 -0.10 28.26
N ALA A 255 26.63 0.83 27.69
CA ALA A 255 26.17 0.73 26.31
C ALA A 255 27.35 0.64 25.34
N GLU A 256 28.37 1.48 25.52
CA GLU A 256 29.58 1.43 24.68
C GLU A 256 30.35 0.10 24.84
N ILE A 257 30.44 -0.44 26.07
CA ILE A 257 31.09 -1.73 26.34
C ILE A 257 30.33 -2.87 25.66
N VAL A 258 29.00 -2.89 25.79
CA VAL A 258 28.11 -3.89 25.18
C VAL A 258 28.20 -3.81 23.65
N HIS A 259 28.10 -2.61 23.09
CA HIS A 259 28.21 -2.36 21.67
C HIS A 259 29.55 -2.85 21.10
N ALA A 260 30.67 -2.49 21.75
CA ALA A 260 32.01 -2.93 21.34
C ALA A 260 32.17 -4.46 21.38
N ALA A 261 31.55 -5.12 22.36
CA ALA A 261 31.60 -6.58 22.49
C ALA A 261 30.74 -7.32 21.46
N ASP A 262 29.56 -6.75 21.14
CA ASP A 262 28.54 -7.39 20.33
C ASP A 262 28.67 -7.10 18.83
N LEU A 263 28.77 -5.82 18.43
CA LEU A 263 28.82 -5.40 17.02
C LEU A 263 30.22 -5.47 16.41
N ARG A 264 31.27 -5.22 17.20
CA ARG A 264 32.68 -5.29 16.77
C ARG A 264 32.99 -4.48 15.51
N ASP A 265 32.39 -3.29 15.41
CA ASP A 265 32.48 -2.37 14.27
C ASP A 265 33.51 -1.25 14.48
N ASP A 266 34.36 -1.38 15.52
CA ASP A 266 35.38 -0.41 15.94
C ASP A 266 34.84 0.99 16.31
N LYS A 267 33.52 1.14 16.51
CA LYS A 267 32.90 2.42 16.91
C LYS A 267 33.35 2.89 18.29
N TYR A 268 33.55 1.96 19.23
CA TYR A 268 33.99 2.24 20.59
C TYR A 268 35.23 1.40 20.96
N GLN A 269 36.23 2.04 21.54
CA GLN A 269 37.46 1.39 22.01
C GLN A 269 37.41 1.18 23.53
N ARG A 270 36.73 0.10 23.94
CA ARG A 270 36.56 -0.28 25.36
C ARG A 270 37.32 -1.57 25.65
N GLU A 271 38.37 -1.51 26.48
CA GLU A 271 39.14 -2.70 26.87
C GLU A 271 38.28 -3.71 27.65
N GLU A 272 37.32 -3.20 28.43
CA GLU A 272 36.37 -3.98 29.22
C GLU A 272 35.54 -4.93 28.33
N ALA A 273 35.23 -4.52 27.10
CA ALA A 273 34.42 -5.29 26.17
C ALA A 273 35.04 -6.65 25.84
N ARG A 274 36.36 -6.69 25.63
CA ARG A 274 37.09 -7.94 25.36
C ARG A 274 37.09 -8.86 26.58
N GLY A 275 37.31 -8.30 27.77
CA GLY A 275 37.26 -9.06 29.01
C GLY A 275 35.89 -9.67 29.26
N LEU A 276 34.83 -8.89 29.04
CA LEU A 276 33.45 -9.32 29.17
C LEU A 276 33.08 -10.42 28.17
N ASP A 277 33.46 -10.28 26.90
CA ASP A 277 33.26 -11.30 25.86
C ASP A 277 33.92 -12.63 26.25
N VAL A 278 35.19 -12.60 26.68
CA VAL A 278 35.92 -13.81 27.10
C VAL A 278 35.26 -14.47 28.31
N ALA A 279 34.87 -13.68 29.31
CA ALA A 279 34.24 -14.22 30.52
C ALA A 279 32.90 -14.91 30.21
N LEU A 280 32.04 -14.28 29.41
CA LEU A 280 30.74 -14.84 29.05
C LEU A 280 30.84 -16.04 28.11
N ARG A 281 31.80 -16.04 27.17
CA ARG A 281 32.12 -17.23 26.37
C ARG A 281 32.59 -18.39 27.23
N GLY A 282 33.46 -18.12 28.21
CA GLY A 282 33.94 -19.12 29.16
C GLY A 282 32.79 -19.71 29.99
N LEU A 283 31.88 -18.87 30.47
CA LEU A 283 30.67 -19.30 31.17
C LEU A 283 29.79 -20.21 30.30
N LEU A 284 29.50 -19.78 29.07
CA LEU A 284 28.78 -20.59 28.09
C LEU A 284 29.51 -21.89 27.73
N ALA A 285 30.83 -21.99 27.89
CA ALA A 285 31.57 -23.22 27.62
C ALA A 285 31.41 -24.26 28.74
N VAL A 286 31.11 -23.84 29.97
CA VAL A 286 31.06 -24.72 31.15
C VAL A 286 29.65 -25.02 31.66
N THR A 287 28.66 -24.21 31.31
CA THR A 287 27.24 -24.47 31.63
C THR A 287 26.38 -24.50 30.37
N THR A 288 25.45 -25.45 30.35
CA THR A 288 24.42 -25.60 29.32
C THR A 288 23.07 -25.04 29.75
N ASP A 289 22.93 -24.65 31.02
CA ASP A 289 21.70 -24.05 31.54
C ASP A 289 21.72 -22.53 31.31
N ASP A 290 20.91 -22.07 30.36
CA ASP A 290 20.81 -20.66 30.00
C ASP A 290 20.31 -19.78 31.16
N HIS A 291 19.55 -20.32 32.11
CA HIS A 291 19.14 -19.57 33.30
C HIS A 291 20.31 -19.34 34.27
N GLU A 292 21.20 -20.32 34.41
CA GLU A 292 22.42 -20.18 35.21
C GLU A 292 23.39 -19.18 34.57
N VAL A 293 23.54 -19.26 33.24
CA VAL A 293 24.32 -18.29 32.45
C VAL A 293 23.79 -16.88 32.71
N LEU A 294 22.48 -16.69 32.56
CA LEU A 294 21.84 -15.40 32.76
C LEU A 294 22.06 -14.90 34.19
N ALA A 295 21.74 -15.70 35.21
CA ALA A 295 21.86 -15.31 36.62
C ALA A 295 23.30 -14.87 36.98
N THR A 296 24.30 -15.56 36.45
CA THR A 296 25.72 -15.21 36.64
C THR A 296 26.07 -13.93 35.90
N GLY A 297 25.63 -13.81 34.64
CA GLY A 297 25.79 -12.61 33.82
C GLY A 297 25.19 -11.36 34.46
N LEU A 298 23.99 -11.47 35.04
CA LEU A 298 23.34 -10.37 35.76
C LEU A 298 24.24 -9.81 36.88
N ARG A 299 24.91 -10.68 37.65
CA ARG A 299 25.83 -10.27 38.71
C ARG A 299 27.08 -9.58 38.17
N LEU A 300 27.58 -10.02 37.01
CA LEU A 300 28.71 -9.36 36.34
C LEU A 300 28.33 -7.92 35.94
N PHE A 301 27.14 -7.73 35.38
CA PHE A 301 26.66 -6.40 35.02
C PHE A 301 26.37 -5.51 36.24
N ASP A 302 25.89 -6.07 37.36
CA ASP A 302 25.81 -5.32 38.63
C ASP A 302 27.19 -4.82 39.07
N GLY A 303 28.22 -5.66 38.99
CA GLY A 303 29.60 -5.30 39.30
C GLY A 303 30.14 -4.21 38.38
N LEU A 304 29.99 -4.39 37.06
CA LEU A 304 30.41 -3.38 36.07
C LEU A 304 29.72 -2.04 36.31
N TYR A 305 28.38 -2.04 36.46
CA TYR A 305 27.60 -0.83 36.73
C TYR A 305 28.02 -0.13 38.04
N ALA A 306 28.35 -0.89 39.08
CA ALA A 306 28.81 -0.32 40.35
C ALA A 306 30.19 0.36 40.24
N THR A 307 31.07 -0.17 39.37
CA THR A 307 32.44 0.35 39.18
C THR A 307 32.54 1.50 38.16
N LEU A 308 31.68 1.51 37.15
CA LEU A 308 31.64 2.56 36.14
C LEU A 308 31.12 3.84 36.79
N GLY A 309 31.96 4.87 36.89
CA GLY A 309 31.63 6.15 37.55
C GLY A 309 32.28 6.37 38.93
N GLY A 310 33.20 5.50 39.36
CA GLY A 310 34.22 5.85 40.34
C GLY A 310 35.35 6.63 39.65
N ALA A 311 35.63 7.85 40.11
CA ALA A 311 36.81 8.58 39.66
C ALA A 311 38.07 7.75 39.99
N ARG A 312 38.92 7.54 38.98
CA ARG A 312 40.37 7.62 39.22
C ARG A 312 40.80 9.05 38.93
#